data_AF-A0A2H0YYV9-F1
#
_entry.id   AF-A0A2H0YYV9-F1
#
_cell.length_a   1.000
_cell.length_b   1.000
_cell.length_c   1.000
_cell.angle_alpha   90.00
_cell.angle_beta   90.00
_cell.angle_gamma   90.00
#
_symmetry.space_group_name_H-M   'P 1'
#
loop_
_entity.id
_entity.type
_entity.pdbx_description
1 polymer ?
#
loop_
_entity_poly.entity_id
_entity_poly.type
_entity_poly.pdbx_seq_one_letter_code
_entity_poly.pdbx_strand_id
1 'polypeptide(L)'
;MADSKKIIIEFLHTDLSRCIRCQMSEVSLEASLKHLDQAIQELGLNVTVKKIPIVTKEAAKKRGFTTSPTIKINGRDIEEIIHGSPRHTKSYCGSCSAVCQEDTECRTFFYDGKTYGYIPRKMIVEAIKKLYPQTKKSSD
;
A
#
# COMPACT_ATOMS: atom_id res chain seq x y z
N MET A 1 -19.71 -17.88 16.85
CA MET A 1 -18.67 -16.83 16.83
C MET A 1 -18.22 -16.71 15.39
N ALA A 2 -18.57 -15.61 14.70
CA ALA A 2 -18.25 -15.47 13.29
C ALA A 2 -16.74 -15.28 13.14
N ASP A 3 -16.10 -16.17 12.37
CA ASP A 3 -14.72 -16.04 11.90
C ASP A 3 -14.56 -14.67 11.23
N SER A 4 -14.07 -13.69 11.98
CA SER A 4 -13.82 -12.35 11.45
C SER A 4 -12.79 -12.49 10.33
N LYS A 5 -13.17 -12.22 9.08
CA LYS A 5 -12.24 -12.28 7.96
C LYS A 5 -11.14 -11.25 8.19
N LYS A 6 -9.92 -11.75 8.40
CA LYS A 6 -8.75 -10.92 8.69
C LYS A 6 -8.20 -10.32 7.40
N ILE A 7 -8.02 -9.00 7.38
CA ILE A 7 -7.31 -8.29 6.33
C ILE A 7 -5.89 -8.03 6.82
N ILE A 8 -4.89 -8.57 6.13
CA ILE A 8 -3.48 -8.33 6.45
C ILE A 8 -2.94 -7.33 5.44
N ILE A 9 -2.55 -6.15 5.92
CA ILE A 9 -1.94 -5.11 5.09
C ILE A 9 -0.45 -5.06 5.43
N GLU A 10 0.39 -5.40 4.48
CA GLU A 10 1.84 -5.30 4.59
C GLU A 10 2.31 -4.04 3.86
N PHE A 11 2.91 -3.11 4.60
CA PHE A 11 3.55 -1.92 4.05
C PHE A 11 5.06 -2.10 4.08
N LEU A 12 5.65 -2.34 2.91
CA LEU A 12 7.07 -2.55 2.73
C LEU A 12 7.73 -1.23 2.34
N HIS A 13 8.74 -0.82 3.10
CA HIS A 13 9.42 0.46 2.93
C HIS A 13 10.92 0.33 3.20
N THR A 14 11.72 1.23 2.63
CA THR A 14 13.16 1.32 2.90
C THR A 14 13.47 2.22 4.08
N ASP A 15 12.83 3.39 4.16
CA ASP A 15 13.07 4.36 5.22
C ASP A 15 11.83 5.24 5.46
N LEU A 16 11.35 5.32 6.71
CA LEU A 16 10.25 6.21 7.12
C LEU A 16 10.73 7.45 7.88
N SER A 17 12.03 7.56 8.15
CA SER A 17 12.60 8.70 8.86
C SER A 17 12.96 9.86 7.92
N ARG A 18 13.44 9.56 6.70
CA ARG A 18 13.96 10.59 5.79
C ARG A 18 13.36 10.58 4.37
N CYS A 19 12.75 9.47 3.95
CA CYS A 19 12.18 9.38 2.60
C CYS A 19 10.74 9.88 2.54
N ILE A 20 10.54 11.06 1.94
CA ILE A 20 9.23 11.72 1.77
C ILE A 20 8.21 10.79 1.08
N ARG A 21 8.62 10.04 0.05
CA ARG A 21 7.72 9.13 -0.68
C ARG A 21 7.19 7.99 0.19
N CYS A 22 8.04 7.46 1.07
CA CYS A 22 7.65 6.42 2.03
C CYS A 22 6.74 6.99 3.12
N GLN A 23 7.11 8.15 3.70
CA GLN A 23 6.32 8.86 4.69
C GLN A 23 4.92 9.22 4.18
N MET A 24 4.83 9.78 2.97
CA MET A 24 3.53 10.13 2.37
C MET A 24 2.65 8.91 2.10
N SER A 25 3.26 7.76 1.78
CA SER A 25 2.53 6.50 1.60
C SER A 25 2.01 5.94 2.91
N GLU A 26 2.79 6.07 4.00
CA GLU A 26 2.36 5.71 5.36
C GLU A 26 1.18 6.57 5.81
N VAL A 27 1.28 7.90 5.68
CA VAL A 27 0.20 8.83 6.00
C VAL A 27 -1.05 8.51 5.19
N SER A 28 -0.88 8.21 3.89
CA SER A 28 -1.99 7.82 3.03
C SER A 28 -2.64 6.51 3.49
N LEU A 29 -1.86 5.53 3.92
CA LEU A 29 -2.36 4.26 4.45
C LEU A 29 -3.17 4.47 5.72
N GLU A 30 -2.63 5.18 6.71
CA GLU A 30 -3.31 5.44 7.98
C GLU A 30 -4.62 6.22 7.76
N ALA A 31 -4.59 7.26 6.92
CA ALA A 31 -5.78 8.01 6.55
C ALA A 31 -6.83 7.17 5.80
N SER A 32 -6.40 6.17 5.04
CA SER A 32 -7.31 5.26 4.34
C SER A 32 -8.01 4.32 5.31
N LEU A 33 -7.28 3.79 6.29
CA LEU A 33 -7.82 2.90 7.31
C LEU A 33 -8.78 3.62 8.24
N LYS A 34 -8.42 4.83 8.70
CA LYS A 34 -9.32 5.67 9.49
C LYS A 34 -10.62 5.98 8.73
N HIS A 35 -10.54 6.19 7.42
CA HIS A 35 -11.72 6.45 6.60
C HIS A 35 -12.61 5.22 6.42
N LEU A 36 -12.04 4.03 6.42
CA LEU A 36 -12.75 2.77 6.23
C LEU A 36 -13.12 2.08 7.54
N ASP A 37 -12.73 2.62 8.69
CA ASP A 37 -12.88 1.97 10.00
C ASP A 37 -14.31 1.52 10.26
N GLN A 38 -15.29 2.42 10.11
CA GLN A 38 -16.70 2.08 10.27
C GLN A 38 -17.14 0.98 9.28
N ALA A 39 -16.75 1.09 8.01
CA ALA A 39 -17.13 0.14 6.97
C ALA A 39 -16.49 -1.26 7.17
N ILE A 40 -15.28 -1.31 7.75
CA ILE A 40 -14.57 -2.54 8.14
C ILE A 40 -15.29 -3.20 9.32
N GLN A 41 -15.68 -2.41 10.32
CA GLN A 41 -16.41 -2.89 11.50
C GLN A 41 -17.78 -3.45 11.12
N GLU A 42 -18.53 -2.76 10.25
CA GLU A 42 -19.83 -3.22 9.75
C GLU A 42 -19.73 -4.56 8.99
N LEU A 43 -18.62 -4.80 8.29
CA LEU A 43 -18.35 -6.06 7.60
C LEU A 43 -17.81 -7.16 8.54
N GLY A 44 -17.61 -6.88 9.82
CA GLY A 44 -16.99 -7.82 10.77
C GLY A 44 -15.55 -8.20 10.39
N LEU A 45 -14.84 -7.31 9.69
CA LEU A 45 -13.46 -7.52 9.25
C LEU A 45 -12.49 -7.01 10.33
N ASN A 46 -11.35 -7.67 10.46
CA ASN A 46 -10.27 -7.22 11.34
C ASN A 46 -9.04 -6.87 10.52
N VAL A 47 -8.61 -5.60 10.54
CA VAL A 47 -7.42 -5.14 9.82
C VAL A 47 -6.18 -5.23 10.71
N THR A 48 -5.15 -5.92 10.22
CA THR A 48 -3.82 -5.93 10.81
C THR A 48 -2.84 -5.27 9.85
N VAL A 49 -2.25 -4.15 10.27
CA VAL A 49 -1.19 -3.45 9.52
C VAL A 49 0.18 -3.91 10.00
N LYS A 50 1.04 -4.31 9.07
CA LYS A 50 2.45 -4.64 9.32
C LYS A 50 3.32 -3.68 8.53
N LYS A 51 3.99 -2.76 9.21
CA LYS A 51 5.03 -1.91 8.62
C LYS A 51 6.34 -2.70 8.65
N ILE A 52 6.89 -3.03 7.49
CA ILE A 52 8.03 -3.93 7.33
C ILE A 52 9.19 -3.14 6.71
N PRO A 53 10.22 -2.80 7.50
CA PRO A 53 11.43 -2.21 6.94
C PRO A 53 12.20 -3.25 6.12
N ILE A 54 12.52 -2.89 4.87
CA ILE A 54 13.36 -3.67 3.96
C ILE A 54 14.66 -2.91 3.77
N VAL A 55 15.64 -3.26 4.60
CA VAL A 55 16.98 -2.63 4.60
C VAL A 55 18.06 -3.53 3.99
N THR A 56 17.75 -4.81 3.74
CA THR A 56 18.69 -5.77 3.13
C THR A 56 18.13 -6.42 1.87
N LYS A 57 19.03 -6.84 0.98
CA LYS A 57 18.67 -7.52 -0.27
C LYS A 57 18.00 -8.88 -0.02
N GLU A 58 18.40 -9.57 1.03
CA GLU A 58 17.84 -10.86 1.46
C GLU A 58 16.39 -10.70 1.90
N ALA A 59 16.10 -9.67 2.69
CA ALA A 59 14.73 -9.34 3.10
C ALA A 59 13.86 -8.97 1.88
N ALA A 60 14.43 -8.23 0.93
CA ALA A 60 13.75 -7.86 -0.30
C ALA A 60 13.37 -9.09 -1.13
N LYS A 61 14.33 -10.01 -1.34
CA LYS A 61 14.12 -11.26 -2.09
C LYS A 61 13.07 -12.15 -1.44
N LYS A 62 13.15 -12.34 -0.11
CA LYS A 62 12.19 -13.18 0.65
C LYS A 62 10.75 -12.68 0.54
N ARG A 63 10.55 -11.39 0.32
CA ARG A 63 9.22 -10.75 0.28
C ARG A 63 8.77 -10.35 -1.12
N GLY A 64 9.55 -10.65 -2.16
CA GLY A 64 9.29 -10.18 -3.53
C GLY A 64 9.17 -8.65 -3.58
N PHE A 65 9.99 -7.95 -2.81
CA PHE A 65 10.02 -6.49 -2.75
C PHE A 65 10.95 -5.98 -3.84
N THR A 66 10.37 -5.37 -4.87
CA THR A 66 11.16 -4.80 -5.97
C THR A 66 11.65 -3.39 -5.62
N THR A 67 10.80 -2.56 -5.01
CA THR A 67 11.14 -1.17 -4.70
C THR A 67 10.13 -0.56 -3.71
N SER A 68 10.59 0.41 -2.92
CA SER A 68 9.78 1.21 -2.01
C SER A 68 9.03 2.33 -2.74
N PRO A 69 7.90 2.80 -2.19
CA PRO A 69 7.05 2.12 -1.20
C PRO A 69 6.27 0.97 -1.86
N THR A 70 5.81 -0.03 -1.10
CA THR A 70 4.91 -1.09 -1.61
C THR A 70 3.86 -1.44 -0.56
N ILE A 71 2.58 -1.53 -0.96
CA ILE A 71 1.49 -2.04 -0.12
C ILE A 71 0.98 -3.34 -0.71
N LYS A 72 0.90 -4.38 0.14
CA LYS A 72 0.24 -5.65 -0.17
C LYS A 72 -0.97 -5.83 0.74
N ILE A 73 -2.10 -6.25 0.17
CA ILE A 73 -3.32 -6.58 0.91
C ILE A 73 -3.57 -8.08 0.74
N ASN A 74 -3.51 -8.83 1.82
CA ASN A 74 -3.49 -10.30 1.83
C ASN A 74 -2.46 -10.90 0.87
N GLY A 75 -1.27 -10.31 0.82
CA GLY A 75 -0.18 -10.73 -0.05
C GLY A 75 -0.27 -10.28 -1.51
N ARG A 76 -1.40 -9.71 -1.95
CA ARG A 76 -1.57 -9.15 -3.30
C ARG A 76 -1.12 -7.70 -3.37
N ASP A 77 -0.39 -7.36 -4.42
CA ASP A 77 0.11 -5.99 -4.63
C ASP A 77 -1.04 -5.02 -4.96
N ILE A 78 -0.96 -3.79 -4.46
CA ILE A 78 -2.00 -2.79 -4.72
C ILE A 78 -2.19 -2.47 -6.21
N GLU A 79 -1.14 -2.46 -7.02
CA GLU A 79 -1.27 -2.26 -8.47
C GLU A 79 -1.96 -3.45 -9.15
N GLU A 80 -1.70 -4.67 -8.68
CA GLU A 80 -2.40 -5.87 -9.15
C GLU A 80 -3.89 -5.79 -8.83
N ILE A 81 -4.26 -5.35 -7.63
CA ILE A 81 -5.67 -5.20 -7.24
C ILE A 81 -6.38 -4.12 -8.07
N ILE A 82 -5.70 -3.00 -8.36
CA ILE A 82 -6.31 -1.89 -9.08
C ILE A 82 -6.35 -2.13 -10.60
N HIS A 83 -5.26 -2.66 -11.18
CA HIS A 83 -5.04 -2.72 -12.62
C HIS A 83 -5.07 -4.14 -13.20
N GLY A 84 -5.15 -5.18 -12.37
CA GLY A 84 -5.08 -6.58 -12.79
C GLY A 84 -3.65 -7.12 -13.00
N SER A 85 -2.62 -6.25 -12.94
CA SER A 85 -1.22 -6.65 -13.03
C SER A 85 -0.30 -5.67 -12.29
N PRO A 86 0.83 -6.14 -11.72
CA PRO A 86 1.85 -5.27 -11.15
C PRO A 86 2.54 -4.47 -12.26
N ARG A 87 2.60 -3.13 -12.12
CA ARG A 87 3.24 -2.28 -13.13
C ARG A 87 4.68 -1.92 -12.75
N HIS A 88 5.00 -1.84 -11.46
CA HIS A 88 6.36 -1.68 -10.93
C HIS A 88 7.14 -0.54 -11.60
N THR A 89 6.44 0.50 -12.03
CA THR A 89 7.07 1.68 -12.65
C THR A 89 7.97 2.37 -11.65
N LYS A 90 9.05 2.99 -12.12
CA LYS A 90 10.04 3.65 -11.27
C LYS A 90 10.36 5.03 -11.81
N SER A 91 10.75 5.91 -10.91
CA SER A 91 11.30 7.21 -11.25
C SER A 91 12.38 7.59 -10.24
N TYR A 92 13.25 8.51 -10.64
CA TYR A 92 14.22 9.15 -9.75
C TYR A 92 13.57 9.61 -8.45
N CYS A 93 14.27 9.36 -7.35
CA CYS A 93 13.84 9.67 -6.00
C CYS A 93 14.92 10.50 -5.31
N GLY A 94 14.77 11.82 -5.31
CA GLY A 94 15.73 12.70 -4.64
C GLY A 94 15.88 12.40 -3.15
N SER A 95 14.80 12.02 -2.46
CA SER A 95 14.84 11.69 -1.03
C SER A 95 15.61 10.40 -0.74
N CYS A 96 15.44 9.34 -1.55
CA CYS A 96 16.26 8.14 -1.39
C CYS A 96 17.69 8.36 -1.87
N SER A 97 17.90 9.17 -2.90
CA SER A 97 19.25 9.47 -3.39
C SER A 97 20.06 10.23 -2.33
N ALA A 98 19.43 11.14 -1.59
CA ALA A 98 20.05 11.80 -0.44
C ALA A 98 20.33 10.85 0.75
N VAL A 99 19.50 9.82 0.94
CA VAL A 99 19.68 8.82 2.02
C VAL A 99 20.78 7.82 1.66
N CYS A 100 20.77 7.32 0.42
CA CYS A 100 21.70 6.32 -0.08
C CYS A 100 23.03 6.92 -0.58
N GLN A 101 23.08 8.25 -0.77
CA GLN A 101 24.22 8.98 -1.35
C GLN A 101 24.58 8.47 -2.77
N GLU A 102 23.59 7.93 -3.48
CA GLU A 102 23.68 7.44 -4.87
C GLU A 102 22.34 7.64 -5.58
N ASP A 103 22.34 7.80 -6.90
CA ASP A 103 21.12 7.96 -7.67
C ASP A 103 20.20 6.75 -7.52
N THR A 104 19.03 6.99 -6.91
CA THR A 104 18.10 5.94 -6.51
C THR A 104 16.75 6.13 -7.18
N GLU A 105 16.25 5.08 -7.84
CA GLU A 105 14.88 5.04 -8.37
C GLU A 105 13.91 4.36 -7.40
N CYS A 106 12.74 4.97 -7.21
CA CYS A 106 11.68 4.43 -6.36
C CYS A 106 10.37 4.24 -7.12
N ARG A 107 9.50 3.40 -6.58
CA ARG A 107 8.25 2.96 -7.21
C ARG A 107 7.24 4.08 -7.41
N THR A 108 6.80 4.27 -8.64
CA THR A 108 5.68 5.16 -8.98
C THR A 108 4.39 4.38 -9.18
N PHE A 109 3.27 5.08 -8.99
CA PHE A 109 1.92 4.53 -9.07
C PHE A 109 1.11 5.34 -10.06
N PHE A 110 0.57 4.70 -11.09
CA PHE A 110 -0.36 5.36 -12.01
C PHE A 110 -1.79 5.15 -11.54
N TYR A 111 -2.47 6.22 -11.15
CA TYR A 111 -3.83 6.16 -10.64
C TYR A 111 -4.61 7.40 -11.07
N ASP A 112 -5.88 7.25 -11.46
CA ASP A 112 -6.76 8.38 -11.81
C ASP A 112 -6.14 9.35 -12.85
N GLY A 113 -5.53 8.78 -13.90
CA GLY A 113 -4.90 9.53 -14.99
C GLY A 113 -3.56 10.22 -14.64
N LYS A 114 -3.03 10.01 -13.43
CA LYS A 114 -1.82 10.68 -12.93
C LYS A 114 -0.81 9.69 -12.36
N THR A 115 0.48 10.04 -12.46
CA THR A 115 1.57 9.28 -11.84
C THR A 115 1.94 9.92 -10.50
N TYR A 116 2.01 9.10 -9.45
CA TYR A 116 2.36 9.51 -8.10
C TYR A 116 3.68 8.85 -7.66
N GLY A 117 4.50 9.58 -6.91
CA GLY A 117 5.69 9.02 -6.24
C GLY A 117 5.38 8.28 -4.94
N TYR A 118 4.16 8.38 -4.43
CA TYR A 118 3.68 7.74 -3.21
C TYR A 118 2.36 7.03 -3.52
N ILE A 119 1.90 6.15 -2.62
CA ILE A 119 0.64 5.43 -2.81
C ILE A 119 -0.53 6.32 -2.38
N PRO A 120 -1.40 6.77 -3.30
CA PRO A 120 -2.48 7.71 -2.95
C PRO A 120 -3.54 7.07 -2.07
N ARG A 121 -4.07 7.82 -1.10
CA ARG A 121 -5.18 7.38 -0.23
C ARG A 121 -6.35 6.78 -1.02
N LYS A 122 -6.77 7.45 -2.10
CA LYS A 122 -7.89 6.98 -2.96
C LYS A 122 -7.62 5.59 -3.53
N MET A 123 -6.39 5.33 -3.97
CA MET A 123 -5.96 4.04 -4.51
C MET A 123 -6.07 2.93 -3.45
N ILE A 124 -5.64 3.20 -2.21
CA ILE A 124 -5.73 2.24 -1.09
C ILE A 124 -7.19 1.94 -0.75
N VAL A 125 -8.02 2.99 -0.67
CA VAL A 125 -9.45 2.84 -0.39
C VAL A 125 -10.14 2.00 -1.48
N GLU A 126 -9.85 2.28 -2.75
CA GLU A 126 -10.40 1.51 -3.87
C GLU A 126 -9.94 0.06 -3.83
N ALA A 127 -8.67 -0.20 -3.53
CA ALA A 127 -8.13 -1.56 -3.47
C ALA A 127 -8.82 -2.39 -2.39
N ILE A 128 -9.04 -1.82 -1.19
CA ILE A 128 -9.77 -2.50 -0.11
C ILE A 128 -11.23 -2.76 -0.54
N LYS A 129 -11.90 -1.76 -1.13
CA LYS A 129 -13.29 -1.91 -1.61
C LYS A 129 -13.43 -2.96 -2.72
N LYS A 130 -12.45 -3.10 -3.62
CA LYS A 130 -12.44 -4.12 -4.67
C LYS A 130 -12.33 -5.54 -4.08
N LEU A 131 -11.54 -5.71 -3.03
CA LEU A 131 -11.40 -7.01 -2.35
C LEU A 131 -12.58 -7.34 -1.43
N TYR A 132 -13.17 -6.31 -0.83
CA TYR A 132 -14.26 -6.41 0.13
C TYR A 132 -15.41 -5.49 -0.28
N PRO A 133 -16.14 -5.83 -1.36
CA PRO A 133 -17.27 -5.04 -1.80
C PRO A 133 -18.33 -5.06 -0.71
N GLN A 134 -18.77 -3.87 -0.29
CA GLN A 134 -19.97 -3.73 0.53
C GLN A 134 -21.12 -4.32 -0.29
N THR A 135 -21.70 -5.43 0.14
CA THR A 135 -22.97 -5.87 -0.43
C THR A 135 -23.96 -4.78 -0.09
N LYS A 136 -24.33 -3.94 -1.06
CA LYS A 136 -25.52 -3.12 -0.91
C LYS A 136 -26.66 -4.10 -0.62
N LYS A 137 -27.12 -4.14 0.63
CA LYS A 137 -28.54 -4.43 0.84
C LYS A 137 -29.25 -3.28 0.16
N SER A 138 -29.74 -3.51 -1.05
CA SER A 138 -30.83 -2.69 -1.57
C SER A 138 -31.94 -2.79 -0.54
N SER A 139 -32.16 -1.68 0.17
CA SER A 139 -33.41 -1.43 0.85
C SER A 139 -34.29 -0.74 -0.19
N ASP A 140 -35.38 -1.44 -0.53
CA ASP A 140 -36.54 -1.05 -1.34
C ASP A 140 -36.32 -0.84 -2.85
#